data_AF-A0A3G8CDE2-F1
#
_entry.id   AF-A0A3G8CDE2-F1
#
_cell.length_a   1.000
_cell.length_b   1.000
_cell.length_c   1.000
_cell.angle_alpha   90.00
_cell.angle_beta   90.00
_cell.angle_gamma   90.00
#
_symmetry.space_group_name_H-M   'P 1'
#
loop_
_entity.id
_entity.type
_entity.pdbx_description
1 polymer ?
#
loop_
_entity_poly.entity_id
_entity_poly.type
_entity_poly.pdbx_seq_one_letter_code
_entity_poly.pdbx_strand_id
1 'polypeptide(L)'
;MSFIPANRLFPATRLRRNRRDDFSRRLVRENVLTTNDLILPVFVLDGENRREAVASMPGVERLSIDLLLEEAAHWVELGIPALPNCLESNHSPHRNTR
;
A
#
# COMPACT_ATOMS: atom_id res chain seq x y z
N MET A 1 -27.24 3.99 8.25
CA MET A 1 -27.30 3.66 9.69
C MET A 1 -27.22 4.95 10.48
N SER A 2 -28.28 5.30 11.21
CA SER A 2 -28.28 6.47 12.09
C SER A 2 -27.62 6.10 13.41
N PHE A 3 -26.59 6.86 13.80
CA PHE A 3 -25.99 6.73 15.11
C PHE A 3 -26.92 7.39 16.13
N ILE A 4 -27.44 6.63 17.10
CA ILE A 4 -28.24 7.19 18.20
C ILE A 4 -27.28 7.47 19.37
N PRO A 5 -27.05 8.75 19.73
CA PRO A 5 -26.24 9.05 20.90
C PRO A 5 -26.99 8.64 22.17
N ALA A 6 -26.45 7.67 22.90
CA ALA A 6 -26.87 7.42 24.28
C ALA A 6 -26.48 8.62 25.16
N ASN A 7 -27.29 8.97 26.18
CA ASN A 7 -27.03 10.08 27.10
C ASN A 7 -25.79 9.82 27.99
N ARG A 8 -24.60 10.01 27.42
CA ARG A 8 -23.29 9.77 28.05
C ARG A 8 -22.74 11.08 28.62
N LEU A 9 -23.08 11.36 29.87
CA LEU A 9 -22.65 12.59 30.56
C LEU A 9 -21.32 12.40 31.29
N PHE A 10 -20.48 13.43 31.27
CA PHE A 10 -19.32 13.54 32.16
C PHE A 10 -19.82 13.85 33.59
N PRO A 11 -19.25 13.26 34.66
CA PRO A 11 -18.05 12.42 34.73
C PRO A 11 -18.32 10.91 34.65
N ALA A 12 -19.58 10.48 34.52
CA ALA A 12 -19.97 9.07 34.50
C ALA A 12 -19.33 8.33 33.31
N THR A 13 -19.43 8.91 32.11
CA THR A 13 -18.73 8.43 30.92
C THR A 13 -17.45 9.23 30.70
N ARG A 14 -16.29 8.58 30.82
CA ARG A 14 -14.98 9.15 30.48
C ARG A 14 -14.29 8.28 29.43
N LEU A 15 -14.37 8.69 28.17
CA LEU A 15 -13.75 7.97 27.03
C LEU A 15 -12.22 7.80 27.17
N ARG A 16 -11.57 8.63 28.00
CA ARG A 16 -10.15 8.52 28.31
C ARG A 16 -9.78 7.27 29.12
N ARG A 17 -10.74 6.62 29.81
CA ARG A 17 -10.48 5.38 30.58
C ARG A 17 -9.97 4.28 29.65
N ASN A 18 -10.63 4.05 28.52
CA ASN A 18 -10.24 3.05 27.52
C ASN A 18 -8.96 3.41 26.74
N ARG A 19 -8.41 4.62 26.97
CA ARG A 19 -7.16 5.08 26.35
C ARG A 19 -6.02 5.14 27.37
N ARG A 20 -6.22 4.71 28.62
CA ARG A 20 -5.19 4.80 29.68
C ARG A 20 -4.02 3.87 29.41
N ASP A 21 -4.34 2.61 29.15
CA ASP A 21 -3.36 1.51 29.08
C ASP A 21 -3.42 0.81 27.72
N ASP A 22 -2.28 0.25 27.28
CA ASP A 22 -2.17 -0.41 25.98
C ASP A 22 -3.16 -1.58 25.82
N PHE A 23 -3.35 -2.40 26.86
CA PHE A 23 -4.30 -3.52 26.83
C PHE A 23 -5.73 -3.03 26.53
N SER A 24 -6.15 -1.93 27.17
CA SER A 24 -7.50 -1.39 27.00
C SER A 24 -7.69 -0.83 25.58
N ARG A 25 -6.65 -0.19 25.02
CA ARG A 25 -6.65 0.29 23.63
C ARG A 25 -6.70 -0.86 22.62
N ARG A 26 -6.00 -1.97 22.88
CA ARG A 26 -6.02 -3.17 22.04
C ARG A 26 -7.40 -3.85 22.04
N LEU A 27 -8.07 -3.89 23.19
CA LEU A 27 -9.41 -4.48 23.31
C LEU A 27 -10.49 -3.69 22.58
N VAL A 28 -10.38 -2.36 22.54
CA VAL A 28 -11.39 -1.48 21.90
C VAL A 28 -10.99 -1.04 20.48
N ARG A 29 -9.92 -1.60 19.91
CA ARG A 29 -9.44 -1.26 18.57
C ARG A 29 -10.41 -1.80 17.52
N GLU A 30 -10.94 -0.92 16.68
CA GLU A 30 -11.94 -1.28 15.66
C GLU A 30 -11.30 -1.81 14.36
N ASN A 31 -10.14 -1.25 13.97
CA ASN A 31 -9.46 -1.61 12.71
C ASN A 31 -8.03 -2.08 12.97
N VAL A 32 -7.61 -3.11 12.26
CA VAL A 32 -6.23 -3.62 12.23
C VAL A 32 -5.82 -3.73 10.77
N LEU A 33 -4.68 -3.13 10.43
CA LEU A 33 -4.05 -3.32 9.13
C LEU A 33 -3.13 -4.53 9.20
N THR A 34 -3.26 -5.44 8.25
CA THR A 34 -2.42 -6.61 8.09
C THR A 34 -1.71 -6.57 6.75
N THR A 35 -0.67 -7.38 6.55
CA THR A 35 0.02 -7.46 5.25
C THR A 35 -0.93 -7.85 4.10
N ASN A 36 -2.01 -8.55 4.41
CA ASN A 36 -3.05 -8.93 3.45
C ASN A 36 -3.82 -7.73 2.88
N ASP A 37 -3.75 -6.57 3.53
CA ASP A 37 -4.40 -5.34 3.09
C ASP A 37 -3.44 -4.46 2.25
N LEU A 38 -2.19 -4.90 2.06
CA LEU A 38 -1.18 -4.17 1.31
C LEU A 38 -1.16 -4.62 -0.15
N ILE A 39 -1.16 -3.62 -1.03
CA ILE A 39 -1.01 -3.81 -2.47
C ILE A 39 0.23 -3.00 -2.87
N LEU A 40 1.21 -3.67 -3.48
CA LEU A 40 2.45 -3.04 -3.92
C LEU A 40 2.40 -2.79 -5.44
N PRO A 41 2.08 -1.57 -5.90
CA PRO A 41 2.13 -1.24 -7.32
C PRO A 41 3.57 -1.24 -7.82
N VAL A 42 3.80 -1.95 -8.92
CA VAL A 42 5.13 -2.10 -9.55
C VAL A 42 5.13 -1.51 -10.95
N PHE A 43 6.21 -0.79 -11.29
CA PHE A 43 6.40 -0.17 -12.60
C PHE A 43 7.28 -1.06 -13.48
N VAL A 44 6.71 -1.51 -14.60
CA VAL A 44 7.38 -2.44 -15.53
C VAL A 44 7.94 -1.67 -16.73
N LEU A 45 9.19 -1.94 -17.08
CA LEU A 45 9.83 -1.48 -18.30
C LEU A 45 9.97 -2.61 -19.32
N ASP A 46 9.85 -2.25 -20.60
CA ASP A 46 10.23 -3.13 -21.71
C ASP A 46 11.76 -3.18 -21.88
N GLY A 47 12.29 -4.40 -21.98
CA GLY A 47 13.72 -4.68 -22.15
C GLY A 47 14.24 -5.71 -21.15
N GLU A 48 15.53 -6.03 -21.25
CA GLU A 48 16.23 -7.01 -20.38
C GLU A 48 17.18 -6.29 -19.42
N ASN A 49 17.20 -6.70 -18.16
CA ASN A 49 18.11 -6.23 -17.12
C ASN A 49 18.20 -4.69 -16.96
N ARG A 50 17.04 -4.02 -16.91
CA ARG A 50 16.94 -2.56 -16.76
C ARG A 50 16.31 -2.18 -15.43
N ARG A 51 16.94 -1.20 -14.76
CA ARG A 51 16.46 -0.61 -13.52
C ARG A 51 16.58 0.91 -13.62
N GLU A 52 15.47 1.61 -13.48
CA GLU A 52 15.43 3.08 -13.60
C GLU A 52 14.75 3.69 -12.37
N ALA A 53 15.42 4.63 -11.71
CA ALA A 53 14.83 5.35 -10.59
C ALA A 53 13.76 6.34 -11.08
N VAL A 54 12.62 6.38 -10.41
CA VAL A 54 11.57 7.37 -10.69
C VAL A 54 11.90 8.66 -9.94
N ALA A 55 12.32 9.71 -10.66
CA ALA A 55 12.73 10.98 -10.04
C ALA A 55 11.65 11.65 -9.17
N SER A 56 10.36 11.44 -9.49
CA SER A 56 9.23 11.96 -8.71
C SER A 56 8.86 11.12 -7.49
N MET A 57 9.37 9.88 -7.39
CA MET A 57 9.08 8.93 -6.32
C MET A 57 10.40 8.35 -5.76
N PRO A 58 11.04 9.05 -4.81
CA PRO A 58 12.31 8.57 -4.23
C PRO A 58 12.10 7.22 -3.53
N GLY A 59 12.94 6.25 -3.86
CA GLY A 59 12.85 4.87 -3.35
C GLY A 59 11.99 3.93 -4.20
N VAL A 60 11.40 4.42 -5.30
CA VAL A 60 10.68 3.59 -6.27
C VAL A 60 11.51 3.46 -7.56
N GLU A 61 11.67 2.22 -8.00
CA GLU A 61 12.39 1.86 -9.21
C GLU A 61 11.44 1.20 -10.21
N ARG A 62 11.69 1.46 -11.48
CA ARG A 62 11.09 0.73 -12.58
C ARG A 62 11.99 -0.45 -12.93
N LEU A 63 11.40 -1.63 -13.04
CA LEU A 63 12.14 -2.87 -13.25
C LEU A 63 11.72 -3.50 -14.58
N SER A 64 12.68 -4.11 -15.27
CA SER A 64 12.38 -5.07 -16.33
C SER A 64 11.72 -6.32 -15.75
N ILE A 65 11.02 -7.08 -16.60
CA ILE A 65 10.26 -8.27 -16.19
C ILE A 65 11.15 -9.30 -15.47
N ASP A 66 12.39 -9.50 -15.93
CA ASP A 66 13.31 -10.47 -15.34
C ASP A 66 13.67 -10.12 -13.88
N LEU A 67 14.04 -8.86 -13.64
CA LEU A 67 14.39 -8.38 -12.30
C LEU A 67 13.18 -8.29 -11.39
N LEU A 68 12.00 -8.03 -11.96
CA LEU A 68 10.75 -8.00 -11.21
C LEU A 68 10.39 -9.38 -10.66
N LEU A 69 10.67 -10.47 -11.38
CA LEU A 69 10.42 -11.83 -10.89
C LEU A 69 11.32 -12.19 -9.72
N GLU A 70 12.60 -11.78 -9.75
CA GLU A 70 13.53 -11.96 -8.63
C GLU A 70 13.07 -11.20 -7.39
N GLU A 71 12.71 -9.92 -7.55
CA GLU A 71 12.25 -9.08 -6.45
C GLU A 71 10.86 -9.51 -5.93
N ALA A 72 10.00 -10.01 -6.81
CA ALA A 72 8.70 -10.55 -6.43
C ALA A 72 8.82 -11.74 -5.49
N ALA A 73 9.85 -12.58 -5.61
CA ALA A 73 10.08 -13.67 -4.66
C ALA A 73 10.31 -13.14 -3.24
N HIS A 74 11.07 -12.05 -3.09
CA HIS A 74 11.27 -11.38 -1.79
C HIS A 74 9.98 -10.80 -1.23
N TRP A 75 9.13 -10.19 -2.08
CA TRP A 75 7.85 -9.62 -1.65
C TRP A 75 6.82 -10.67 -1.25
N VAL A 76 6.84 -11.84 -1.89
CA VAL A 76 6.02 -12.99 -1.52
C VAL A 76 6.44 -13.52 -0.14
N GLU A 77 7.74 -13.58 0.15
CA GLU A 77 8.25 -13.97 1.47
C GLU A 77 7.82 -12.96 2.58
N LEU A 78 7.74 -11.68 2.23
CA LEU A 78 7.19 -10.62 3.09
C LEU A 78 5.66 -10.72 3.30
N GLY A 79 4.96 -11.57 2.55
CA GLY A 79 3.52 -11.82 2.69
C GLY A 79 2.64 -10.81 1.97
N ILE A 80 3.15 -10.11 0.95
CA ILE A 80 2.36 -9.16 0.16
C ILE A 80 1.48 -9.95 -0.83
N PRO A 81 0.14 -9.85 -0.75
CA PRO A 81 -0.77 -10.73 -1.50
C PRO A 81 -0.92 -10.36 -2.98
N ALA A 82 -0.64 -9.11 -3.38
CA ALA A 82 -0.92 -8.65 -4.73
C ALA A 82 0.12 -7.65 -5.26
N LEU A 83 0.55 -7.90 -6.51
CA LEU A 83 1.43 -7.05 -7.31
C LEU A 83 0.67 -6.60 -8.57
N PRO A 84 -0.11 -5.52 -8.53
CA PRO A 84 -0.71 -4.96 -9.75
C PRO A 84 0.39 -4.35 -10.62
N ASN A 85 0.40 -4.73 -11.90
CA ASN A 85 1.31 -4.20 -12.88
C ASN A 85 0.82 -2.81 -13.36
N CYS A 86 1.58 -1.78 -13.08
CA CYS A 86 1.43 -0.49 -13.73
C CYS A 86 2.31 -0.50 -14.98
N LEU A 87 1.74 -0.93 -16.10
CA LEU A 87 2.40 -0.88 -17.40
C LEU A 87 2.61 0.59 -17.80
N GLU A 88 3.85 1.07 -17.79
CA GLU A 88 4.20 2.29 -18.49
C GLU A 88 4.42 1.95 -19.96
N SER A 89 3.38 2.10 -20.77
CA SER A 89 3.54 2.06 -22.22
C SER A 89 4.27 3.33 -22.67
N ASN A 90 5.60 3.29 -22.75
CA ASN A 90 6.36 4.24 -23.55
C ASN A 90 6.18 3.92 -25.05
N HIS A 91 4.93 3.78 -25.51
CA HIS A 91 4.62 3.75 -26.92
C HIS A 91 4.47 5.19 -27.38
N SER A 92 5.58 5.81 -27.80
CA SER A 92 5.52 7.10 -28.49
C SER A 92 4.93 6.86 -29.88
N PRO A 93 3.70 7.30 -30.22
CA PRO A 93 3.24 7.27 -31.58
C PRO A 93 3.63 8.60 -32.23
N HIS A 94 4.91 8.96 -32.22
CA HIS A 94 5.42 10.00 -33.10
C HIS A 94 5.80 9.37 -34.45
N ARG A 95 4.80 8.78 -35.12
CA ARG A 95 4.86 8.60 -36.57
C ARG A 95 4.56 9.97 -37.18
N ASN A 96 5.57 10.82 -37.15
CA ASN A 96 5.63 12.04 -37.96
C ASN A 96 5.77 11.62 -39.42
N THR A 97 4.65 11.56 -40.14
CA THR A 97 4.64 11.63 -41.60
C THR A 97 3.80 12.82 -42.00
N ARG A 98 4.42 13.66 -42.81
CA ARG A 98 3.83 14.75 -43.59
C ARG A 98 2.49 14.37 -44.22
#